data_AF-A0A2G7GL02-F1
#
_entry.id   AF-A0A2G7GL02-F1
#
_cell.length_a   1.000
_cell.length_b   1.000
_cell.length_c   1.000
_cell.angle_alpha   90.00
_cell.angle_beta   90.00
_cell.angle_gamma   90.00
#
_symmetry.space_group_name_H-M   'P 1'
#
loop_
_entity.id
_entity.type
_entity.pdbx_description
1 polymer ?
#
loop_
_entity_poly.entity_id
_entity_poly.type
_entity_poly.pdbx_seq_one_letter_code
_entity_poly.pdbx_strand_id
1 'polypeptide(L)' 'MLEQFLNFLTRDLEKHPQLLQAISSDLASRIQSLVAEVEFDLDAPSDEDE' A
#
# COMPACT_ATOMS: atom_id res chain seq x y z
N MET A 1 -11.39 -10.38 -3.54
CA MET A 1 -10.61 -10.60 -2.28
C MET A 1 -9.88 -9.33 -1.85
N LEU A 2 -9.22 -8.64 -2.78
CA LEU A 2 -8.52 -7.37 -2.52
C LEU A 2 -9.43 -6.27 -1.95
N GLU A 3 -10.61 -6.04 -2.53
CA GLU A 3 -11.55 -5.02 -2.02
C GLU A 3 -11.96 -5.26 -0.56
N GLN A 4 -12.14 -6.51 -0.16
CA GLN A 4 -12.48 -6.86 1.22
C GLN A 4 -11.29 -6.64 2.16
N PHE A 5 -10.07 -6.92 1.68
CA PHE A 5 -8.84 -6.63 2.41
C PHE A 5 -8.62 -5.12 2.59
N LEU A 6 -8.82 -4.31 1.55
CA LEU A 6 -8.72 -2.85 1.63
C LEU A 6 -9.78 -2.26 2.56
N ASN A 7 -11.02 -2.77 2.50
CA ASN A 7 -12.07 -2.37 3.44
C ASN A 7 -11.76 -2.76 4.90
N PHE A 8 -11.12 -3.91 5.12
CA PHE A 8 -10.62 -4.30 6.44
C PHE A 8 -9.55 -3.33 6.92
N LEU A 9 -8.55 -3.06 6.08
CA LEU A 9 -7.44 -2.17 6.42
C LEU A 9 -7.93 -0.76 6.76
N THR A 10 -8.82 -0.19 5.95
CA THR A 10 -9.42 1.14 6.23
C THR A 10 -10.10 1.16 7.60
N ARG A 11 -10.91 0.16 7.93
CA ARG A 11 -11.60 0.08 9.24
C ARG A 11 -10.63 -0.11 10.40
N ASP A 12 -9.54 -0.84 10.19
CA ASP A 12 -8.52 -1.06 11.22
C ASP A 12 -7.73 0.23 11.50
N LEU A 13 -7.35 0.95 10.45
CA LEU A 13 -6.70 2.26 10.54
C LEU A 13 -7.55 3.30 11.27
N GLU A 14 -8.86 3.33 11.02
CA GLU A 14 -9.81 4.21 11.72
C GLU A 14 -9.95 3.87 13.22
N LYS A 15 -9.91 2.57 13.56
CA LYS A 15 -10.10 2.10 14.94
C LYS A 15 -8.82 2.17 15.76
N HIS A 16 -7.66 2.07 15.13
CA HIS A 16 -6.36 2.00 15.79
C HIS A 16 -5.37 3.06 15.29
N PRO A 17 -5.73 4.36 15.34
CA PRO A 17 -4.84 5.43 14.89
C PRO A 17 -3.57 5.55 15.75
N GLN A 18 -3.57 4.93 16.94
CA GLN A 18 -2.43 4.88 17.86
C GLN A 18 -1.29 3.99 17.34
N LEU A 19 -1.59 3.06 16.41
CA LEU A 19 -0.61 2.19 15.77
C LEU A 19 -0.01 2.81 14.51
N LEU A 20 -0.53 3.96 14.07
CA LEU A 20 -0.02 4.70 12.93
C LEU A 20 1.22 5.50 13.33
N GLN A 21 2.37 5.10 12.79
CA GLN A 21 3.59 5.88 12.89
C GLN A 21 3.70 6.81 11.67
N ALA A 22 3.74 8.12 11.93
CA ALA A 22 3.99 9.10 10.87
C ALA A 22 5.40 8.88 10.29
N ILE A 23 5.48 8.76 8.97
CA ILE A 23 6.76 8.79 8.24
C ILE A 23 7.13 10.23 7.91
N SER A 24 8.42 10.52 7.79
CA SER A 24 8.88 11.84 7.36
C SER A 24 8.50 12.10 5.90
N SER A 25 8.28 13.36 5.54
CA SER A 25 8.02 13.77 4.16
C SER A 25 9.19 13.43 3.22
N ASP A 26 10.43 13.46 3.72
CA ASP A 26 11.63 13.05 3.01
C ASP A 26 11.59 11.56 2.64
N LEU A 27 11.27 10.69 3.60
CA LEU A 27 11.15 9.26 3.36
C LEU A 27 10.00 8.97 2.38
N ALA A 28 8.85 9.64 2.54
CA ALA A 28 7.74 9.52 1.61
C ALA A 28 8.13 9.92 0.18
N SER A 29 8.87 11.02 0.02
CA SER A 29 9.34 11.49 -1.30
C SER A 29 10.33 10.52 -1.93
N ARG A 30 11.25 9.97 -1.13
CA ARG A 30 12.21 8.97 -1.58
C ARG A 30 11.53 7.68 -2.03
N ILE A 31 10.53 7.20 -1.29
CA ILE A 31 9.74 6.01 -1.67
C ILE A 31 8.99 6.27 -2.97
N GLN A 32 8.32 7.43 -3.09
CA GLN A 32 7.61 7.80 -4.32
C GLN A 32 8.56 7.85 -5.52
N SER A 33 9.73 8.49 -5.37
CA SER A 33 10.75 8.53 -6.43
C SER A 33 11.27 7.14 -6.81
N LEU A 34 11.37 6.22 -5.85
CA LEU A 34 11.86 4.86 -6.09
C LEU A 34 10.82 3.98 -6.81
N VAL A 35 9.54 4.17 -6.51
CA VAL A 35 8.44 3.36 -7.05
C VAL A 35 7.84 3.98 -8.33
N ALA A 36 8.10 5.26 -8.62
CA ALA A 36 7.53 5.98 -9.77
C ALA A 36 7.82 5.34 -11.15
N GLU A 37 8.91 4.57 -11.27
CA GLU A 37 9.29 3.89 -12.51
C GLU A 37 8.79 2.44 -12.57
N VAL A 38 8.08 1.96 -11.55
CA VAL A 38 7.52 0.61 -11.51
C VAL A 38 6.12 0.64 -12.11
N GLU A 39 5.98 0.14 -13.33
CA GLU A 39 4.67 -0.14 -13.93
C GLU A 39 4.07 -1.37 -13.21
N PHE A 40 3.15 -1.11 -12.29
CA PHE A 40 2.50 -2.15 -11.49
C PHE A 40 1.01 -2.16 -11.80
N ASP A 41 0.56 -3.22 -12.46
CA ASP A 41 -0.85 -3.46 -12.76
C ASP A 41 -1.41 -4.47 -11.73
N LEU A 42 -2.30 -3.99 -10.87
CA LEU A 42 -3.00 -4.80 -9.86
C LEU A 42 -4.07 -5.72 -10.47
N ASP A 43 -4.52 -5.41 -11.68
CA ASP A 43 -5.55 -6.14 -12.41
C ASP A 43 -4.95 -7.12 -13.44
N ALA A 44 -3.63 -7.05 -13.67
CA ALA A 44 -2.92 -8.05 -14.43
C ALA A 44 -3.06 -9.42 -13.74
N PRO A 45 -3.23 -10.51 -14.50
CA PRO A 45 -3.13 -11.85 -13.93
C PRO A 45 -1.77 -11.97 -13.25
N SER A 46 -1.76 -12.47 -12.01
CA SER A 46 -0.50 -12.74 -11.33
C SER A 46 0.27 -13.76 -12.17
N ASP A 47 1.51 -13.44 -12.52
CA ASP A 47 2.47 -14.42 -13.02
C ASP A 47 2.85 -15.36 -11.85
N GLU A 48 1.88 -16.10 -11.33
CA GLU A 48 2.13 -17.28 -10.50
C GLU A 48 2.49 -18.42 -11.46
N ASP A 49 3.73 -18.39 -11.97
CA ASP A 49 4.45 -19.59 -12.33
C ASP A 49 5.19 -20.08 -11.06
N GLU A 50 4.52 -20.98 -10.32
CA GLU A 50 4.96 -21.82 -9.16
C GLU A 50 5.36 -21.16 -7.83
#